data_AF-A0A2N1HYJ5-F1
#
_entry.id   AF-A0A2N1HYJ5-F1
#
_cell.length_a   1.000
_cell.length_b   1.000
_cell.length_c   1.000
_cell.angle_alpha   90.00
_cell.angle_beta   90.00
_cell.angle_gamma   90.00
#
_symmetry.space_group_name_H-M   'P 1'
#
loop_
_entity.id
_entity.type
_entity.pdbx_description
1 polymer ?
#
loop_
_entity_poly.entity_id
_entity_poly.type
_entity_poly.pdbx_seq_one_letter_code
_entity_poly.pdbx_strand_id
1 'polypeptide(L)'
;MQKSSLYIAFNRFGYGATPALAKMNIQDPKKWLLNQLRDYSIQNPKWTSEQALKNIFAYRHDRKTTQQSAQNNKAITSLKDKRREMINSSKRLSAQIIRQAIQTKQPLQARLQDFFANHFSLSNTNANMRTIAPTLESEAIAPHLNGYFADMLVSVTRHPAMLYYLNNESSIGPNSALGLKRQKRGLNENLGREILELHTLGVNGGYTQSDVQALSKSLTGWGIGGRKKREALGFVFRANAHEPGEKTLLGKRYAATRDNGQQAVDMLNSLATHDQTAQHLSYKIAKHFIADSPPQTLVQQMAKRWVETKGHIPSVMIVMIEHPLSWSIKSSKFKTPREYVISLQRACQLSNTKPDILKNLEILGQAPYSSGSPAGFSDNAQDWASASALMNRIEWAEHIAGQVKMAPIDVAKVALGDLLSSSTAQHIMRAESKQQGLAMLFVSPEFLRR
;
A
#
# COMPACT_ATOMS: atom_id res chain seq x y z
N MET A 1 -15.73 25.02 -16.89
CA MET A 1 -15.80 24.34 -15.56
C MET A 1 -15.84 22.81 -15.67
N GLN A 2 -16.80 22.20 -16.38
CA GLN A 2 -16.97 20.72 -16.46
C GLN A 2 -15.73 19.96 -16.97
N LYS A 3 -15.00 20.56 -17.90
CA LYS A 3 -13.80 20.03 -18.55
C LYS A 3 -12.56 19.90 -17.62
N SER A 4 -12.27 20.94 -16.85
CA SER A 4 -11.23 20.92 -15.80
C SER A 4 -11.52 19.88 -14.71
N SER A 5 -12.80 19.58 -14.47
CA SER A 5 -13.21 18.54 -13.52
C SER A 5 -12.83 17.13 -13.99
N LEU A 6 -12.84 16.81 -15.29
CA LEU A 6 -12.40 15.49 -15.76
C LEU A 6 -10.91 15.26 -15.53
N TYR A 7 -10.07 16.26 -15.77
CA TYR A 7 -8.65 16.18 -15.44
C TYR A 7 -8.45 15.86 -13.95
N ILE A 8 -9.15 16.58 -13.06
CA ILE A 8 -9.07 16.36 -11.61
C ILE A 8 -9.51 14.93 -11.26
N ALA A 9 -10.64 14.46 -11.79
CA ALA A 9 -11.11 13.10 -11.56
C ALA A 9 -10.09 12.04 -11.99
N PHE A 10 -9.44 12.23 -13.14
CA PHE A 10 -8.47 11.27 -13.64
C PHE A 10 -7.13 11.35 -12.91
N ASN A 11 -6.56 12.53 -12.69
CA ASN A 11 -5.19 12.71 -12.19
C ASN A 11 -5.09 12.87 -10.68
N ARG A 12 -6.03 13.58 -10.05
CA ARG A 12 -6.03 13.77 -8.58
C ARG A 12 -6.55 12.53 -7.88
N PHE A 13 -7.72 12.05 -8.29
CA PHE A 13 -8.36 10.89 -7.68
C PHE A 13 -7.90 9.55 -8.26
N GLY A 14 -7.45 9.52 -9.51
CA GLY A 14 -6.90 8.34 -10.18
C GLY A 14 -5.43 8.50 -10.57
N TYR A 15 -4.92 7.66 -11.47
CA TYR A 15 -3.54 7.75 -12.00
C TYR A 15 -3.46 8.38 -13.39
N GLY A 16 -4.37 9.29 -13.74
CA GLY A 16 -4.46 9.86 -15.08
C GLY A 16 -5.27 9.00 -16.06
N ALA A 17 -5.48 9.54 -17.26
CA ALA A 17 -6.31 8.92 -18.29
C ALA A 17 -5.53 7.91 -19.14
N THR A 18 -6.24 6.90 -19.64
CA THR A 18 -5.81 6.13 -20.81
C THR A 18 -6.46 6.74 -22.06
N PRO A 19 -5.97 6.46 -23.29
CA PRO A 19 -6.64 6.93 -24.50
C PRO A 19 -8.11 6.49 -24.59
N ALA A 20 -8.43 5.30 -24.07
CA ALA A 20 -9.81 4.82 -24.01
C ALA A 20 -10.66 5.63 -23.01
N LEU A 21 -10.12 5.95 -21.83
CA LEU A 21 -10.81 6.73 -20.81
C LEU A 21 -10.99 8.20 -21.25
N ALA A 22 -9.99 8.79 -21.88
CA ALA A 22 -10.03 10.17 -22.39
C ALA A 22 -11.09 10.38 -23.49
N LYS A 23 -11.50 9.32 -24.19
CA LYS A 23 -12.57 9.35 -25.20
C LYS A 23 -13.96 9.10 -24.63
N MET A 24 -14.09 8.70 -23.35
CA MET A 24 -15.40 8.45 -22.75
C MET A 24 -16.17 9.75 -22.54
N ASN A 25 -17.44 9.75 -22.90
CA ASN A 25 -18.33 10.89 -22.65
C ASN A 25 -18.81 10.91 -21.19
N ILE A 26 -17.95 11.39 -20.29
CA ILE A 26 -18.27 11.50 -18.86
C ILE A 26 -18.81 12.90 -18.57
N GLN A 27 -20.13 12.99 -18.40
CA GLN A 27 -20.82 14.25 -18.11
C GLN A 27 -20.65 14.70 -16.66
N ASP A 28 -20.64 13.76 -15.72
CA ASP A 28 -20.50 14.04 -14.29
C ASP A 28 -19.27 13.31 -13.72
N PRO A 29 -18.13 14.01 -13.57
CA PRO A 29 -16.91 13.41 -13.03
C PRO A 29 -17.06 12.95 -11.58
N LYS A 30 -17.90 13.62 -10.76
CA LYS A 30 -18.15 13.20 -9.38
C LYS A 30 -18.91 11.89 -9.37
N LYS A 31 -20.04 11.80 -10.09
CA LYS A 31 -20.82 10.56 -10.22
C LYS A 31 -19.98 9.41 -10.79
N TRP A 32 -19.09 9.69 -11.75
CA TRP A 32 -18.16 8.70 -12.28
C TRP A 32 -17.16 8.17 -11.24
N LEU A 33 -16.65 9.01 -10.34
CA LEU A 33 -15.81 8.58 -9.21
C LEU A 33 -16.62 7.78 -8.18
N LEU A 34 -17.81 8.26 -7.81
CA LEU A 34 -18.69 7.60 -6.84
C LEU A 34 -19.05 6.17 -7.30
N ASN A 35 -19.31 5.98 -8.61
CA ASN A 35 -19.59 4.67 -9.19
C ASN A 35 -18.40 3.68 -9.14
N GLN A 36 -17.19 4.13 -8.79
CA GLN A 36 -16.03 3.27 -8.56
C GLN A 36 -15.93 2.77 -7.13
N LEU A 37 -16.70 3.29 -6.18
CA LEU A 37 -16.73 2.85 -4.77
C LEU A 37 -17.50 1.53 -4.62
N ARG A 38 -16.97 0.48 -5.26
CA ARG A 38 -17.50 -0.88 -5.33
C ARG A 38 -16.36 -1.88 -5.46
N ASP A 39 -16.70 -3.16 -5.37
CA ASP A 39 -15.74 -4.28 -5.34
C ASP A 39 -14.55 -4.10 -6.28
N TYR A 40 -13.38 -4.25 -5.67
CA TYR A 40 -12.08 -4.13 -6.31
C TYR A 40 -11.18 -5.21 -5.76
N SER A 41 -10.64 -6.06 -6.64
CA SER A 41 -9.79 -7.18 -6.23
C SER A 41 -8.66 -7.37 -7.22
N ILE A 42 -7.57 -7.98 -6.76
CA ILE A 42 -6.51 -8.42 -7.66
C ILE A 42 -7.01 -9.65 -8.40
N GLN A 43 -7.09 -9.57 -9.73
CA GLN A 43 -7.62 -10.67 -10.53
C GLN A 43 -6.66 -11.87 -10.49
N ASN A 44 -7.12 -13.02 -9.97
CA ASN A 44 -6.42 -14.31 -9.99
C ASN A 44 -4.92 -14.20 -9.61
N PRO A 45 -4.59 -13.81 -8.35
CA PRO A 45 -3.20 -13.74 -7.93
C PRO A 45 -2.56 -15.13 -8.03
N LYS A 46 -1.50 -15.24 -8.84
CA LYS A 46 -0.76 -16.52 -9.01
C LYS A 46 0.18 -16.85 -7.85
N TRP A 47 0.30 -15.93 -6.89
CA TRP A 47 1.13 -16.06 -5.70
C TRP A 47 0.29 -15.64 -4.49
N THR A 48 0.18 -16.51 -3.49
CA THR A 48 -0.58 -16.25 -2.25
C THR A 48 0.29 -16.38 -1.01
N SER A 49 -0.17 -15.88 0.14
CA SER A 49 0.53 -16.03 1.42
C SER A 49 0.70 -17.51 1.77
N GLU A 50 -0.31 -18.34 1.47
CA GLU A 50 -0.24 -19.79 1.64
C GLU A 50 0.89 -20.40 0.81
N GLN A 51 0.97 -20.08 -0.50
CA GLN A 51 2.04 -20.56 -1.38
C GLN A 51 3.42 -20.06 -0.93
N ALA A 52 3.52 -18.79 -0.53
CA ALA A 52 4.74 -18.21 0.00
C ALA A 52 5.22 -18.97 1.25
N LEU A 53 4.32 -19.24 2.20
CA LEU A 53 4.62 -19.99 3.42
C LEU A 53 5.04 -21.44 3.13
N LYS A 54 4.35 -22.16 2.24
CA LYS A 54 4.74 -23.52 1.82
C LYS A 54 6.19 -23.53 1.32
N ASN A 55 6.51 -22.61 0.42
CA ASN A 55 7.84 -22.53 -0.18
C ASN A 55 8.92 -22.08 0.84
N ILE A 56 8.61 -21.13 1.73
CA ILE A 56 9.52 -20.72 2.81
C ILE A 56 9.86 -21.89 3.72
N PHE A 57 8.88 -22.70 4.12
CA PHE A 57 9.09 -23.85 5.01
C PHE A 57 9.82 -24.99 4.31
N ALA A 58 9.47 -25.30 3.06
CA ALA A 58 10.21 -26.26 2.24
C ALA A 58 11.69 -25.86 2.08
N TYR A 59 11.96 -24.59 1.74
CA TYR A 59 13.31 -24.06 1.62
C TYR A 59 14.11 -24.18 2.93
N ARG A 60 13.49 -23.87 4.07
CA ARG A 60 14.14 -24.00 5.39
C ARG A 60 14.48 -25.46 5.72
N HIS A 61 13.58 -26.39 5.39
CA HIS A 61 13.80 -27.82 5.59
C HIS A 61 14.96 -28.31 4.73
N ASP A 62 14.92 -28.04 3.42
CA ASP A 62 15.95 -28.47 2.46
C ASP A 62 17.33 -27.85 2.75
N ARG A 63 17.35 -26.60 3.24
CA ARG A 63 18.60 -25.96 3.66
C ARG A 63 19.22 -26.68 4.84
N LYS A 64 18.42 -27.10 5.83
CA LYS A 64 18.91 -27.81 7.01
C LYS A 64 19.47 -29.18 6.64
N THR A 65 18.80 -29.93 5.77
CA THR A 65 19.28 -31.25 5.31
C THR A 65 20.54 -31.14 4.47
N THR A 66 20.61 -30.16 3.56
CA THR A 66 21.79 -29.94 2.70
C THR A 66 23.03 -29.51 3.49
N GLN A 67 22.86 -28.70 4.54
CA GLN A 67 23.95 -28.32 5.44
C GLN A 67 24.55 -29.52 6.20
N GLN A 68 23.76 -30.57 6.43
CA GLN A 68 24.23 -31.80 7.08
C GLN A 68 24.99 -32.73 6.11
N SER A 69 24.81 -32.57 4.80
CA SER A 69 25.39 -33.42 3.75
C SER A 69 26.51 -32.71 2.94
N ALA A 70 27.40 -31.99 3.64
CA ALA A 70 28.24 -30.84 3.25
C ALA A 70 29.06 -30.84 1.91
N GLN A 71 28.84 -31.73 0.94
CA GLN A 71 29.67 -31.84 -0.27
C GLN A 71 28.90 -31.93 -1.61
N ASN A 72 27.56 -31.81 -1.63
CA ASN A 72 26.81 -31.94 -2.88
C ASN A 72 26.55 -30.58 -3.57
N ASN A 73 27.41 -30.21 -4.53
CA ASN A 73 27.26 -29.00 -5.36
C ASN A 73 25.90 -28.90 -6.07
N LYS A 74 25.30 -30.02 -6.49
CA LYS A 74 23.98 -30.01 -7.15
C LYS A 74 22.86 -29.60 -6.18
N ALA A 75 22.94 -30.02 -4.92
CA ALA A 75 21.97 -29.66 -3.89
C ALA A 75 22.04 -28.16 -3.53
N ILE A 76 23.25 -27.60 -3.47
CA ILE A 76 23.47 -26.16 -3.23
C ILE A 76 22.87 -25.32 -4.38
N THR A 77 23.10 -25.71 -5.63
CA THR A 77 22.51 -25.03 -6.79
C THR A 77 20.99 -25.10 -6.77
N SER A 78 20.40 -26.27 -6.50
CA SER A 78 18.95 -26.45 -6.37
C SER A 78 18.33 -25.53 -5.30
N LEU A 79 19.00 -25.34 -4.16
CA LEU A 79 18.55 -24.40 -3.12
C LEU A 79 18.56 -22.94 -3.61
N LYS A 80 19.60 -22.54 -4.35
CA LYS A 80 19.69 -21.19 -4.93
C LYS A 80 18.56 -20.96 -5.93
N ASP A 81 18.26 -21.94 -6.77
CA ASP A 81 17.19 -21.86 -7.77
C ASP A 81 15.81 -21.80 -7.12
N LYS A 82 15.53 -22.63 -6.11
CA LYS A 82 14.29 -22.56 -5.31
C LYS A 82 14.11 -21.17 -4.68
N ARG A 83 15.18 -20.62 -4.08
CA ARG A 83 15.16 -19.26 -3.51
C ARG A 83 14.88 -18.20 -4.57
N ARG A 84 15.51 -18.31 -5.74
CA ARG A 84 15.31 -17.39 -6.86
C ARG A 84 13.86 -17.43 -7.34
N GLU A 85 13.26 -18.61 -7.47
CA GLU A 85 11.90 -18.76 -7.97
C GLU A 85 10.85 -18.21 -7.00
N MET A 86 11.03 -18.40 -5.69
CA MET A 86 10.19 -17.76 -4.66
C MET A 86 10.19 -16.23 -4.81
N ILE A 87 11.38 -15.63 -4.92
CA ILE A 87 11.53 -14.18 -5.07
C ILE A 87 10.95 -13.71 -6.41
N ASN A 88 11.14 -14.46 -7.49
CA ASN A 88 10.57 -14.14 -8.79
C ASN A 88 9.04 -14.21 -8.79
N SER A 89 8.45 -15.17 -8.07
CA SER A 89 6.99 -15.29 -7.93
C SER A 89 6.40 -14.08 -7.20
N SER A 90 7.04 -13.66 -6.11
CA SER A 90 6.71 -12.42 -5.38
C SER A 90 6.83 -11.18 -6.27
N LYS A 91 7.93 -11.04 -7.02
CA LYS A 91 8.09 -9.94 -8.02
C LYS A 91 7.01 -9.95 -9.09
N ARG A 92 6.59 -11.14 -9.57
CA ARG A 92 5.50 -11.27 -10.55
C ARG A 92 4.17 -10.74 -9.99
N LEU A 93 3.88 -10.99 -8.71
CA LEU A 93 2.70 -10.44 -8.04
C LEU A 93 2.78 -8.91 -7.90
N SER A 94 3.91 -8.37 -7.44
CA SER A 94 4.09 -6.91 -7.37
C SER A 94 3.92 -6.23 -8.73
N ALA A 95 4.49 -6.81 -9.79
CA ALA A 95 4.31 -6.31 -11.15
C ALA A 95 2.87 -6.49 -11.67
N GLN A 96 2.14 -7.50 -11.21
CA GLN A 96 0.72 -7.68 -11.51
C GLN A 96 -0.13 -6.58 -10.88
N ILE A 97 0.11 -6.25 -9.60
CA ILE A 97 -0.59 -5.17 -8.89
C ILE A 97 -0.40 -3.82 -9.63
N ILE A 98 0.84 -3.48 -9.99
CA ILE A 98 1.12 -2.22 -10.71
C ILE A 98 0.45 -2.23 -12.10
N ARG A 99 0.52 -3.34 -12.84
CA ARG A 99 -0.15 -3.46 -14.14
C ARG A 99 -1.66 -3.32 -14.03
N GLN A 100 -2.26 -3.82 -12.97
CA GLN A 100 -3.68 -3.60 -12.70
C GLN A 100 -4.00 -2.12 -12.49
N ALA A 101 -3.19 -1.37 -11.75
CA ALA A 101 -3.36 0.08 -11.61
C ALA A 101 -3.24 0.82 -12.95
N ILE A 102 -2.34 0.36 -13.84
CA ILE A 102 -2.20 0.90 -15.20
C ILE A 102 -3.44 0.58 -16.05
N GLN A 103 -3.97 -0.64 -15.99
CA GLN A 103 -5.01 -1.10 -16.92
C GLN A 103 -6.45 -0.84 -16.44
N THR A 104 -6.64 -0.61 -15.14
CA THR A 104 -7.99 -0.57 -14.56
C THR A 104 -8.83 0.61 -15.07
N LYS A 105 -10.14 0.33 -15.19
CA LYS A 105 -11.20 1.32 -15.37
C LYS A 105 -11.69 1.93 -14.05
N GLN A 106 -11.16 1.47 -12.91
CA GLN A 106 -11.45 1.97 -11.57
C GLN A 106 -10.19 2.60 -10.94
N PRO A 107 -9.62 3.68 -11.52
CA PRO A 107 -8.37 4.25 -11.04
C PRO A 107 -8.45 4.86 -9.65
N LEU A 108 -9.63 5.26 -9.16
CA LEU A 108 -9.83 5.68 -7.77
C LEU A 108 -9.47 4.56 -6.80
N GLN A 109 -9.97 3.35 -7.07
CA GLN A 109 -9.72 2.17 -6.23
C GLN A 109 -8.27 1.74 -6.25
N ALA A 110 -7.62 1.78 -7.42
CA ALA A 110 -6.19 1.49 -7.51
C ALA A 110 -5.37 2.43 -6.63
N ARG A 111 -5.73 3.72 -6.61
CA ARG A 111 -5.04 4.70 -5.78
C ARG A 111 -5.34 4.52 -4.29
N LEU A 112 -6.58 4.20 -3.95
CA LEU A 112 -6.95 3.89 -2.58
C LEU A 112 -6.23 2.63 -2.06
N GLN A 113 -6.06 1.61 -2.91
CA GLN A 113 -5.22 0.45 -2.59
C GLN A 113 -3.79 0.87 -2.28
N ASP A 114 -3.17 1.67 -3.15
CA ASP A 114 -1.79 2.13 -2.96
C ASP A 114 -1.64 2.97 -1.69
N PHE A 115 -2.63 3.81 -1.37
CA PHE A 115 -2.68 4.54 -0.09
C PHE A 115 -2.63 3.58 1.09
N PHE A 116 -3.50 2.57 1.15
CA PHE A 116 -3.52 1.63 2.27
C PHE A 116 -2.31 0.70 2.27
N ALA A 117 -1.77 0.32 1.11
CA ALA A 117 -0.53 -0.44 1.01
C ALA A 117 0.66 0.34 1.57
N ASN A 118 0.68 1.66 1.38
CA ASN A 118 1.67 2.54 1.98
C ASN A 118 1.39 2.81 3.47
N HIS A 119 0.12 2.88 3.87
CA HIS A 119 -0.28 3.06 5.27
C HIS A 119 0.10 1.86 6.14
N PHE A 120 -0.05 0.64 5.62
CA PHE A 120 0.35 -0.62 6.26
C PHE A 120 1.67 -1.14 5.66
N SER A 121 2.67 -0.25 5.55
CA SER A 121 3.88 -0.52 4.78
C SER A 121 4.66 -1.72 5.29
N LEU A 122 5.12 -2.55 4.36
CA LEU A 122 6.08 -3.63 4.63
C LEU A 122 7.40 -3.32 3.93
N SER A 123 8.52 -3.68 4.56
CA SER A 123 9.85 -3.59 3.97
C SER A 123 10.51 -4.96 3.77
N ASN A 124 11.31 -5.07 2.72
CA ASN A 124 12.06 -6.27 2.32
C ASN A 124 13.30 -6.53 3.21
N THR A 125 13.09 -6.74 4.51
CA THR A 125 14.16 -6.90 5.52
C THR A 125 14.96 -8.19 5.37
N ASN A 126 14.35 -9.25 4.85
CA ASN A 126 15.00 -10.55 4.64
C ASN A 126 14.35 -11.36 3.50
N ALA A 127 14.90 -12.54 3.20
CA ALA A 127 14.41 -13.39 2.12
C ALA A 127 12.95 -13.85 2.28
N ASN A 128 12.47 -14.05 3.50
CA ASN A 128 11.07 -14.42 3.75
C ASN A 128 10.16 -13.24 3.44
N MET A 129 10.52 -12.03 3.90
CA MET A 129 9.78 -10.81 3.58
C MET A 129 9.73 -10.55 2.07
N ARG A 130 10.86 -10.69 1.37
CA ARG A 130 10.91 -10.61 -0.11
C ARG A 130 9.99 -11.61 -0.81
N THR A 131 9.61 -12.69 -0.14
CA THR A 131 8.76 -13.74 -0.69
C THR A 131 7.27 -13.52 -0.41
N ILE A 132 6.92 -12.89 0.71
CA ILE A 132 5.52 -12.81 1.19
C ILE A 132 4.95 -11.39 1.21
N ALA A 133 5.77 -10.34 1.22
CA ALA A 133 5.29 -8.96 1.40
C ALA A 133 4.14 -8.55 0.44
N PRO A 134 4.19 -8.86 -0.88
CA PRO A 134 3.15 -8.40 -1.78
C PRO A 134 1.78 -9.03 -1.57
N THR A 135 1.70 -10.17 -0.86
CA THR A 135 0.42 -10.87 -0.66
C THR A 135 -0.50 -10.11 0.29
N LEU A 136 0.05 -9.25 1.16
CA LEU A 136 -0.73 -8.39 2.05
C LEU A 136 -1.69 -7.50 1.26
N GLU A 137 -1.21 -6.91 0.16
CA GLU A 137 -2.01 -6.01 -0.67
C GLU A 137 -3.20 -6.73 -1.32
N SER A 138 -2.96 -7.94 -1.84
CA SER A 138 -4.00 -8.72 -2.53
C SER A 138 -5.00 -9.39 -1.59
N GLU A 139 -4.56 -9.80 -0.39
CA GLU A 139 -5.35 -10.66 0.50
C GLU A 139 -5.97 -9.88 1.68
N ALA A 140 -5.27 -8.88 2.21
CA ALA A 140 -5.73 -8.13 3.38
C ALA A 140 -6.26 -6.73 3.04
N ILE A 141 -5.70 -6.07 2.02
CA ILE A 141 -6.06 -4.68 1.68
C ILE A 141 -7.16 -4.64 0.63
N ALA A 142 -6.90 -5.14 -0.58
CA ALA A 142 -7.82 -5.00 -1.71
C ALA A 142 -9.26 -5.47 -1.40
N PRO A 143 -9.48 -6.63 -0.74
CA PRO A 143 -10.84 -7.10 -0.43
C PRO A 143 -11.63 -6.19 0.53
N HIS A 144 -10.96 -5.34 1.32
CA HIS A 144 -11.59 -4.52 2.37
C HIS A 144 -11.70 -3.03 1.99
N LEU A 145 -11.31 -2.63 0.78
CA LEU A 145 -11.32 -1.22 0.35
C LEU A 145 -12.72 -0.58 0.37
N ASN A 146 -13.76 -1.39 0.19
CA ASN A 146 -15.15 -0.94 0.17
C ASN A 146 -15.94 -1.32 1.42
N GLY A 147 -15.23 -1.68 2.51
CA GLY A 147 -15.84 -2.07 3.78
C GLY A 147 -15.49 -1.11 4.91
N TYR A 148 -15.45 -1.66 6.12
CA TYR A 148 -15.05 -0.94 7.32
C TYR A 148 -13.54 -1.05 7.53
N PHE A 149 -12.92 0.04 7.99
CA PHE A 149 -11.51 0.06 8.34
C PHE A 149 -11.15 -0.95 9.43
N ALA A 150 -12.08 -1.23 10.36
CA ALA A 150 -11.90 -2.24 11.40
C ALA A 150 -11.60 -3.63 10.81
N ASP A 151 -12.35 -4.04 9.78
CA ASP A 151 -12.15 -5.33 9.11
C ASP A 151 -10.79 -5.39 8.42
N MET A 152 -10.41 -4.30 7.74
CA MET A 152 -9.09 -4.18 7.11
C MET A 152 -7.95 -4.24 8.15
N LEU A 153 -8.09 -3.52 9.26
CA LEU A 153 -7.09 -3.48 10.33
C LEU A 153 -6.90 -4.88 10.96
N VAL A 154 -7.99 -5.59 11.23
CA VAL A 154 -7.93 -6.98 11.74
C VAL A 154 -7.29 -7.90 10.70
N SER A 155 -7.69 -7.79 9.43
CA SER A 155 -7.15 -8.62 8.34
C SER A 155 -5.65 -8.41 8.17
N VAL A 156 -5.19 -7.15 8.13
CA VAL A 156 -3.76 -6.81 8.04
C VAL A 156 -2.99 -7.31 9.25
N THR A 157 -3.51 -7.11 10.47
CA THR A 157 -2.82 -7.51 11.70
C THR A 157 -2.65 -9.03 11.80
N ARG A 158 -3.61 -9.81 11.28
CA ARG A 158 -3.55 -11.28 11.24
C ARG A 158 -2.74 -11.83 10.07
N HIS A 159 -2.47 -11.02 9.05
CA HIS A 159 -1.85 -11.50 7.83
C HIS A 159 -0.39 -11.95 8.09
N PRO A 160 0.05 -13.12 7.58
CA PRO A 160 1.38 -13.67 7.87
C PRO A 160 2.56 -12.74 7.53
N ALA A 161 2.43 -11.90 6.50
CA ALA A 161 3.47 -10.92 6.16
C ALA A 161 3.65 -9.86 7.26
N MET A 162 2.56 -9.36 7.84
CA MET A 162 2.61 -8.36 8.92
C MET A 162 3.15 -8.98 10.21
N LEU A 163 2.67 -10.18 10.55
CA LEU A 163 3.16 -10.94 11.70
C LEU A 163 4.67 -11.20 11.61
N TYR A 164 5.19 -11.57 10.43
CA TYR A 164 6.63 -11.72 10.22
C TYR A 164 7.38 -10.39 10.31
N TYR A 165 6.85 -9.34 9.68
CA TYR A 165 7.56 -8.07 9.57
C TYR A 165 7.84 -7.44 10.94
N LEU A 166 6.84 -7.49 11.83
CA LEU A 166 6.91 -6.93 13.18
C LEU A 166 7.23 -8.00 14.24
N ASN A 167 7.68 -9.18 13.79
CA ASN A 167 8.14 -10.30 14.61
C ASN A 167 7.11 -10.80 15.66
N ASN A 168 5.81 -10.58 15.43
CA ASN A 168 4.76 -10.96 16.39
C ASN A 168 4.58 -12.49 16.45
N GLU A 169 4.99 -13.23 15.42
CA GLU A 169 4.92 -14.70 15.42
C GLU A 169 5.84 -15.34 16.48
N SER A 170 6.72 -14.54 17.10
CA SER A 170 7.57 -14.92 18.21
C SER A 170 7.13 -14.36 19.57
N SER A 171 6.08 -13.53 19.61
CA SER A 171 5.58 -12.86 20.82
C SER A 171 4.88 -13.84 21.76
N ILE A 172 5.31 -13.87 23.02
CA ILE A 172 4.79 -14.76 24.06
C ILE A 172 4.39 -13.91 25.26
N GLY A 173 3.20 -14.16 25.81
CA GLY A 173 2.72 -13.54 27.03
C GLY A 173 3.61 -13.92 28.21
N PRO A 174 4.14 -12.95 28.98
CA PRO A 174 5.02 -13.25 30.11
C PRO A 174 4.38 -14.18 31.15
N ASN A 175 3.07 -14.07 31.36
CA ASN A 175 2.31 -14.89 32.30
C ASN A 175 1.58 -16.06 31.61
N SER A 176 1.86 -16.33 30.34
CA SER A 176 1.27 -17.47 29.64
C SER A 176 1.91 -18.79 30.10
N ALA A 177 1.21 -19.92 29.89
CA ALA A 177 1.74 -21.24 30.22
C ALA A 177 3.12 -21.53 29.57
N LEU A 178 3.37 -20.96 28.37
CA LEU A 178 4.67 -21.03 27.70
C LEU A 178 5.68 -20.01 28.24
N GLY A 179 5.24 -18.78 28.56
CA GLY A 179 6.08 -17.73 29.14
C GLY A 179 6.70 -18.15 30.47
N LEU A 180 5.87 -18.70 31.37
CA LEU A 180 6.30 -19.23 32.67
C LEU A 180 7.36 -20.34 32.55
N LYS A 181 7.36 -21.10 31.45
CA LYS A 181 8.35 -22.17 31.17
C LYS A 181 9.60 -21.66 30.45
N ARG A 182 9.54 -20.51 29.79
CA ARG A 182 10.61 -19.98 28.92
C ARG A 182 11.03 -18.59 29.38
N GLN A 183 11.84 -18.53 30.44
CA GLN A 183 12.39 -17.29 31.00
C GLN A 183 13.18 -16.41 29.99
N LYS A 184 13.53 -16.92 28.80
CA LYS A 184 14.35 -16.22 27.79
C LYS A 184 13.58 -15.69 26.56
N ARG A 185 12.26 -15.85 26.46
CA ARG A 185 11.46 -15.29 25.34
C ARG A 185 10.36 -14.38 25.89
N GLY A 186 10.43 -13.10 25.51
CA GLY A 186 9.57 -12.06 26.06
C GLY A 186 8.49 -11.54 25.11
N LEU A 187 7.69 -10.64 25.64
CA LEU A 187 6.70 -9.85 24.91
C LEU A 187 7.41 -9.05 23.80
N ASN A 188 6.91 -9.13 22.57
CA ASN A 188 7.33 -8.24 21.50
C ASN A 188 6.31 -7.11 21.37
N GLU A 189 6.77 -5.88 21.56
CA GLU A 189 5.91 -4.69 21.54
C GLU A 189 5.71 -4.07 20.16
N ASN A 190 6.54 -4.41 19.17
CA ASN A 190 6.61 -3.70 17.90
C ASN A 190 5.26 -3.62 17.21
N LEU A 191 4.56 -4.74 17.00
CA LEU A 191 3.25 -4.73 16.33
C LEU A 191 2.22 -3.88 17.07
N GLY A 192 2.16 -3.97 18.40
CA GLY A 192 1.25 -3.14 19.20
C GLY A 192 1.57 -1.65 19.09
N ARG A 193 2.86 -1.29 19.12
CA ARG A 193 3.33 0.08 18.92
C ARG A 193 2.95 0.62 17.55
N GLU A 194 3.27 -0.10 16.47
CA GLU A 194 2.94 0.34 15.11
C GLU A 194 1.43 0.48 14.90
N ILE A 195 0.61 -0.39 15.50
CA ILE A 195 -0.85 -0.27 15.43
C ILE A 195 -1.32 1.05 16.04
N LEU A 196 -0.87 1.38 17.25
CA LEU A 196 -1.27 2.62 17.93
C LEU A 196 -0.70 3.85 17.21
N GLU A 197 0.59 3.82 16.90
CA GLU A 197 1.35 4.97 16.42
C GLU A 197 1.09 5.31 14.96
N LEU A 198 1.13 4.30 14.07
CA LEU A 198 1.16 4.55 12.64
C LEU A 198 -0.17 4.17 11.97
N HIS A 199 -0.75 3.06 12.40
CA HIS A 199 -1.93 2.50 11.75
C HIS A 199 -3.26 3.05 12.28
N THR A 200 -3.29 3.65 13.48
CA THR A 200 -4.53 4.12 14.10
C THR A 200 -4.45 5.54 14.64
N LEU A 201 -3.98 5.74 15.88
CA LEU A 201 -4.13 7.01 16.60
C LEU A 201 -3.18 8.11 16.14
N GLY A 202 -2.09 7.76 15.45
CA GLY A 202 -1.03 8.70 15.12
C GLY A 202 -0.02 8.86 16.27
N VAL A 203 1.17 9.38 15.96
CA VAL A 203 2.28 9.60 16.92
C VAL A 203 1.85 10.42 18.15
N ASN A 204 0.96 11.39 17.95
CA ASN A 204 0.44 12.25 19.01
C ASN A 204 -0.97 11.81 19.48
N GLY A 205 -1.29 10.53 19.33
CA GLY A 205 -2.62 9.96 19.56
C GLY A 205 -3.05 9.82 21.03
N GLY A 206 -2.22 10.29 21.97
CA GLY A 206 -2.53 10.30 23.41
C GLY A 206 -2.44 8.95 24.12
N TYR A 207 -1.89 7.91 23.48
CA TYR A 207 -1.64 6.63 24.12
C TYR A 207 -0.34 6.67 24.95
N THR A 208 -0.26 5.77 25.92
CA THR A 208 0.87 5.62 26.84
C THR A 208 1.70 4.36 26.53
N GLN A 209 2.87 4.24 27.15
CA GLN A 209 3.64 2.98 27.07
C GLN A 209 2.86 1.79 27.69
N SER A 210 1.99 2.03 28.68
CA SER A 210 1.09 0.97 29.19
C SER A 210 0.06 0.51 28.16
N ASP A 211 -0.43 1.41 27.30
CA ASP A 211 -1.34 1.05 26.21
C ASP A 211 -0.66 0.18 25.16
N VAL A 212 0.61 0.51 24.82
CA VAL A 212 1.44 -0.32 23.96
C VAL A 212 1.56 -1.72 24.55
N GLN A 213 1.94 -1.84 25.83
CA GLN A 213 2.06 -3.13 26.51
C GLN A 213 0.74 -3.90 26.56
N ALA A 214 -0.38 -3.23 26.83
CA ALA A 214 -1.69 -3.85 26.89
C ALA A 214 -2.10 -4.45 25.54
N LEU A 215 -1.94 -3.69 24.45
CA LEU A 215 -2.22 -4.17 23.10
C LEU A 215 -1.25 -5.28 22.67
N SER A 216 0.04 -5.13 22.95
CA SER A 216 1.02 -6.18 22.65
C SER A 216 0.71 -7.46 23.39
N LYS A 217 0.30 -7.39 24.67
CA LYS A 217 -0.15 -8.54 25.45
C LYS A 217 -1.36 -9.21 24.81
N SER A 218 -2.36 -8.46 24.33
CA SER A 218 -3.51 -9.06 23.64
C SER A 218 -3.12 -9.74 22.31
N LEU A 219 -2.08 -9.26 21.63
CA LEU A 219 -1.58 -9.83 20.37
C LEU A 219 -0.69 -11.08 20.55
N THR A 220 -0.29 -11.40 21.78
CA THR A 220 0.51 -12.61 22.05
C THR A 220 -0.24 -13.88 21.65
N GLY A 221 0.50 -14.90 21.21
CA GLY A 221 -0.08 -16.13 20.69
C GLY A 221 -0.61 -16.05 19.26
N TRP A 222 -0.82 -14.85 18.70
CA TRP A 222 -1.06 -14.68 17.26
C TRP A 222 0.23 -14.98 16.51
N GLY A 223 0.19 -15.88 15.55
CA GLY A 223 1.39 -16.24 14.80
C GLY A 223 1.10 -17.00 13.54
N ILE A 224 2.13 -17.68 13.05
CA ILE A 224 2.09 -18.32 11.74
C ILE A 224 2.17 -19.83 11.94
N GLY A 225 1.14 -20.54 11.47
CA GLY A 225 1.01 -22.00 11.48
C GLY A 225 1.77 -22.69 10.36
N GLY A 226 1.65 -24.01 10.28
CA GLY A 226 2.33 -24.85 9.29
C GLY A 226 3.79 -25.21 9.62
N ARG A 227 4.33 -24.75 10.76
CA ARG A 227 5.66 -25.19 11.25
C ARG A 227 5.61 -26.59 11.87
N LYS A 228 4.47 -26.97 12.44
CA LYS A 228 4.19 -28.31 12.98
C LYS A 228 3.22 -29.01 12.03
N LYS A 229 3.37 -30.33 11.84
CA LYS A 229 2.54 -31.13 10.92
C LYS A 229 1.03 -31.01 11.14
N ARG A 230 0.58 -30.67 12.36
CA ARG A 230 -0.86 -30.56 12.71
C ARG A 230 -1.42 -29.13 12.65
N GLU A 231 -0.60 -28.11 12.39
CA GLU A 231 -1.08 -26.73 12.30
C GLU A 231 -1.46 -26.39 10.86
N ALA A 232 -2.65 -25.82 10.65
CA ALA A 232 -3.02 -25.22 9.38
C ALA A 232 -2.00 -24.14 8.97
N LEU A 233 -1.80 -23.98 7.66
CA LEU A 233 -0.88 -22.99 7.13
C LEU A 233 -1.54 -21.60 7.13
N GLY A 234 -0.81 -20.57 7.56
CA GLY A 234 -1.33 -19.20 7.64
C GLY A 234 -1.43 -18.71 9.08
N PHE A 235 -2.42 -17.86 9.38
CA PHE A 235 -2.67 -17.35 10.73
C PHE A 235 -3.05 -18.47 11.70
N VAL A 236 -2.51 -18.43 12.91
CA VAL A 236 -2.96 -19.28 14.03
C VAL A 236 -2.95 -18.51 15.34
N PHE A 237 -3.85 -18.89 16.24
CA PHE A 237 -3.82 -18.48 17.64
C PHE A 237 -3.31 -19.62 18.53
N ARG A 238 -2.32 -19.32 19.38
CA ARG A 238 -1.73 -20.26 20.34
C ARG A 238 -2.05 -19.85 21.76
N ALA A 239 -3.13 -20.41 22.31
CA ALA A 239 -3.61 -20.09 23.67
C ALA A 239 -2.52 -20.26 24.75
N ASN A 240 -1.64 -21.25 24.63
CA ASN A 240 -0.54 -21.45 25.59
C ASN A 240 0.55 -20.37 25.54
N ALA A 241 0.64 -19.59 24.47
CA ALA A 241 1.54 -18.46 24.31
C ALA A 241 0.85 -17.11 24.55
N HIS A 242 -0.46 -17.09 24.76
CA HIS A 242 -1.24 -15.88 24.96
C HIS A 242 -1.20 -15.42 26.42
N GLU A 243 -1.00 -14.12 26.63
CA GLU A 243 -1.06 -13.48 27.93
C GLU A 243 -2.49 -13.59 28.50
N PRO A 244 -2.70 -14.20 29.67
CA PRO A 244 -4.02 -14.30 30.27
C PRO A 244 -4.49 -12.97 30.89
N GLY A 245 -5.73 -12.93 31.38
CA GLY A 245 -6.25 -11.81 32.17
C GLY A 245 -6.89 -10.68 31.38
N GLU A 246 -7.48 -9.72 32.10
CA GLU A 246 -8.05 -8.49 31.55
C GLU A 246 -6.93 -7.56 31.05
N LYS A 247 -7.21 -6.77 30.01
CA LYS A 247 -6.32 -5.70 29.57
C LYS A 247 -7.07 -4.38 29.54
N THR A 248 -6.39 -3.30 29.90
CA THR A 248 -6.91 -1.95 29.79
C THR A 248 -6.18 -1.23 28.68
N LEU A 249 -6.92 -0.67 27.73
CA LEU A 249 -6.39 0.13 26.63
C LEU A 249 -7.19 1.42 26.53
N LEU A 250 -6.51 2.57 26.59
CA LEU A 250 -7.10 3.90 26.59
C LEU A 250 -8.21 4.06 27.65
N GLY A 251 -7.95 3.55 28.86
CA GLY A 251 -8.90 3.55 29.97
C GLY A 251 -10.07 2.57 29.86
N LYS A 252 -10.28 1.92 28.70
CA LYS A 252 -11.32 0.89 28.51
C LYS A 252 -10.79 -0.48 28.88
N ARG A 253 -11.57 -1.23 29.67
CA ARG A 253 -11.27 -2.61 30.06
C ARG A 253 -11.80 -3.60 29.03
N TYR A 254 -10.99 -4.61 28.72
CA TYR A 254 -11.31 -5.70 27.80
C TYR A 254 -11.17 -7.02 28.55
N ALA A 255 -12.29 -7.69 28.78
CA ALA A 255 -12.35 -8.94 29.53
C ALA A 255 -11.41 -10.00 28.93
N ALA A 256 -10.88 -10.86 29.80
CA ALA A 256 -10.14 -12.03 29.33
C ALA A 256 -11.09 -12.93 28.54
N THR A 257 -10.77 -13.22 27.28
CA THR A 257 -11.59 -14.10 26.47
C THR A 257 -10.92 -15.47 26.34
N ARG A 258 -11.73 -16.55 26.36
CA ARG A 258 -11.24 -17.93 26.18
C ARG A 258 -11.17 -18.34 24.70
N ASP A 259 -11.64 -17.49 23.80
CA ASP A 259 -11.91 -17.76 22.40
C ASP A 259 -10.86 -17.13 21.45
N ASN A 260 -9.99 -17.98 20.89
CA ASN A 260 -9.24 -17.73 19.65
C ASN A 260 -8.56 -16.34 19.45
N GLY A 261 -8.24 -15.61 20.52
CA GLY A 261 -7.67 -14.26 20.46
C GLY A 261 -8.67 -13.14 20.17
N GLN A 262 -9.96 -13.30 20.49
CA GLN A 262 -11.01 -12.30 20.27
C GLN A 262 -10.75 -10.98 21.02
N GLN A 263 -10.18 -11.03 22.23
CA GLN A 263 -9.81 -9.83 22.99
C GLN A 263 -9.01 -8.80 22.17
N ALA A 264 -8.06 -9.26 21.36
CA ALA A 264 -7.27 -8.35 20.53
C ALA A 264 -8.11 -7.79 19.37
N VAL A 265 -9.04 -8.57 18.80
CA VAL A 265 -9.98 -8.08 17.78
C VAL A 265 -10.85 -6.95 18.34
N ASP A 266 -11.36 -7.10 19.56
CA ASP A 266 -12.21 -6.08 20.19
C ASP A 266 -11.45 -4.78 20.45
N MET A 267 -10.16 -4.90 20.85
CA MET A 267 -9.25 -3.77 20.99
C MET A 267 -8.97 -3.09 19.65
N LEU A 268 -8.69 -3.87 18.58
CA LEU A 268 -8.50 -3.33 17.22
C LEU A 268 -9.75 -2.62 16.69
N ASN A 269 -10.94 -3.19 16.91
CA ASN A 269 -12.22 -2.58 16.50
C ASN A 269 -12.46 -1.26 17.24
N SER A 270 -12.11 -1.19 18.52
CA SER A 270 -12.22 0.04 19.31
C SER A 270 -11.22 1.11 18.83
N LEU A 271 -9.99 0.72 18.48
CA LEU A 271 -9.01 1.65 17.88
C LEU A 271 -9.44 2.14 16.50
N ALA A 272 -9.97 1.27 15.65
CA ALA A 272 -10.41 1.62 14.30
C ALA A 272 -11.54 2.67 14.26
N THR A 273 -12.34 2.72 15.33
CA THR A 273 -13.49 3.62 15.49
C THR A 273 -13.23 4.82 16.41
N HIS A 274 -12.00 4.94 16.93
CA HIS A 274 -11.60 6.02 17.83
C HIS A 274 -11.51 7.37 17.10
N ASP A 275 -11.89 8.47 17.78
CA ASP A 275 -11.89 9.82 17.20
C ASP A 275 -10.50 10.25 16.68
N GLN A 276 -9.43 9.92 17.41
CA GLN A 276 -8.06 10.20 16.95
C GLN A 276 -7.71 9.41 15.68
N THR A 277 -8.18 8.18 15.54
CA THR A 277 -8.03 7.41 14.30
C THR A 277 -8.78 8.05 13.14
N ALA A 278 -10.01 8.52 13.39
CA ALA A 278 -10.80 9.24 12.40
C ALA A 278 -10.07 10.50 11.90
N GLN A 279 -9.47 11.29 12.81
CA GLN A 279 -8.68 12.47 12.46
C GLN A 279 -7.40 12.10 11.69
N HIS A 280 -6.62 11.15 12.21
CA HIS A 280 -5.36 10.72 11.61
C HIS A 280 -5.53 10.17 10.19
N LEU A 281 -6.47 9.24 10.00
CA LEU A 281 -6.72 8.62 8.69
C LEU A 281 -7.34 9.62 7.71
N SER A 282 -8.28 10.45 8.15
CA SER A 282 -8.86 11.49 7.29
C SER A 282 -7.81 12.49 6.82
N TYR A 283 -6.90 12.90 7.71
CA TYR A 283 -5.76 13.74 7.35
C TYR A 283 -4.84 13.05 6.35
N LYS A 284 -4.44 11.80 6.60
CA LYS A 284 -3.56 11.04 5.68
C LYS A 284 -4.20 10.84 4.30
N ILE A 285 -5.49 10.50 4.24
CA ILE A 285 -6.22 10.35 2.97
C ILE A 285 -6.27 11.69 2.23
N ALA A 286 -6.71 12.77 2.90
CA ALA A 286 -6.77 14.09 2.28
C ALA A 286 -5.38 14.58 1.84
N LYS A 287 -4.33 14.29 2.62
CA LYS A 287 -2.95 14.59 2.26
C LYS A 287 -2.50 13.84 1.01
N HIS A 288 -2.82 12.55 0.91
CA HIS A 288 -2.47 11.73 -0.23
C HIS A 288 -3.19 12.18 -1.51
N PHE A 289 -4.50 12.41 -1.43
CA PHE A 289 -5.31 12.73 -2.60
C PHE A 289 -5.25 14.21 -3.01
N ILE A 290 -5.25 15.16 -2.07
CA ILE A 290 -5.53 16.58 -2.35
C ILE A 290 -4.27 17.44 -2.37
N ALA A 291 -3.55 17.56 -1.26
CA ALA A 291 -2.42 18.48 -1.10
C ALA A 291 -1.48 18.04 0.03
N ASP A 292 -0.22 18.48 0.03
CA ASP A 292 0.71 18.20 1.15
C ASP A 292 0.20 18.73 2.49
N SER A 293 -0.52 19.86 2.44
CA SER A 293 -1.26 20.46 3.54
C SER A 293 -2.74 20.55 3.15
N PRO A 294 -3.55 19.51 3.40
CA PRO A 294 -4.96 19.51 3.02
C PRO A 294 -5.77 20.53 3.83
N PRO A 295 -6.84 21.11 3.27
CA PRO A 295 -7.71 22.03 4.00
C PRO A 295 -8.31 21.39 5.25
N GLN A 296 -8.19 22.05 6.40
CA GLN A 296 -8.64 21.52 7.68
C GLN A 296 -10.15 21.24 7.70
N THR A 297 -10.95 22.09 7.05
CA THR A 297 -12.42 21.91 6.96
C THR A 297 -12.80 20.61 6.25
N LEU A 298 -12.07 20.24 5.18
CA LEU A 298 -12.26 18.95 4.50
C LEU A 298 -11.92 17.79 5.44
N VAL A 299 -10.76 17.85 6.10
CA VAL A 299 -10.32 16.81 7.04
C VAL A 299 -11.32 16.61 8.17
N GLN A 300 -11.83 17.70 8.75
CA GLN A 300 -12.83 17.65 9.82
C GLN A 300 -14.15 17.00 9.36
N GLN A 301 -14.63 17.31 8.15
CA GLN A 301 -15.85 16.68 7.62
C GLN A 301 -15.65 15.20 7.34
N MET A 302 -14.49 14.82 6.81
CA MET A 302 -14.13 13.41 6.60
C MET A 302 -14.05 12.66 7.94
N ALA A 303 -13.41 13.24 8.96
CA ALA A 303 -13.27 12.64 10.27
C ALA A 303 -14.63 12.51 10.99
N LYS A 304 -15.49 13.53 10.89
CA LYS A 304 -16.87 13.46 11.39
C LYS A 304 -17.62 12.29 10.76
N ARG A 305 -17.54 12.16 9.42
CA ARG A 305 -18.20 11.05 8.72
C ARG A 305 -17.62 9.70 9.13
N TRP A 306 -16.32 9.61 9.35
CA TRP A 306 -15.67 8.40 9.84
C TRP A 306 -16.27 7.94 11.17
N VAL A 307 -16.45 8.85 12.13
CA VAL A 307 -17.06 8.53 13.43
C VAL A 307 -18.52 8.10 13.26
N GLU A 308 -19.31 8.86 12.48
CA GLU A 308 -20.73 8.56 12.21
C GLU A 308 -20.92 7.17 11.59
N THR A 309 -20.03 6.76 10.68
CA THR A 309 -20.14 5.49 9.96
C THR A 309 -19.22 4.40 10.51
N LYS A 310 -18.63 4.61 11.68
CA LYS A 310 -17.72 3.65 12.34
C LYS A 310 -16.58 3.19 11.42
N GLY A 311 -16.01 4.11 10.65
CA GLY A 311 -14.89 3.86 9.75
C GLY A 311 -15.27 3.17 8.44
N HIS A 312 -16.51 3.32 7.95
CA HIS A 312 -16.87 2.86 6.61
C HIS A 312 -16.13 3.69 5.54
N ILE A 313 -15.16 3.07 4.87
CA ILE A 313 -14.21 3.74 3.97
C ILE A 313 -14.92 4.44 2.80
N PRO A 314 -15.86 3.80 2.07
CA PRO A 314 -16.60 4.47 1.00
C PRO A 314 -17.29 5.75 1.46
N SER A 315 -17.92 5.76 2.64
CA SER A 315 -18.62 6.95 3.13
C SER A 315 -17.69 8.15 3.34
N VAL A 316 -16.46 7.91 3.77
CA VAL A 316 -15.44 8.95 3.96
C VAL A 316 -14.93 9.45 2.60
N MET A 317 -14.73 8.53 1.65
CA MET A 317 -14.33 8.87 0.28
C MET A 317 -15.40 9.69 -0.45
N ILE A 318 -16.69 9.42 -0.21
CA ILE A 318 -17.82 10.22 -0.74
C ILE A 318 -17.68 11.68 -0.28
N VAL A 319 -17.44 11.93 1.01
CA VAL A 319 -17.24 13.30 1.53
C VAL A 319 -16.10 14.00 0.79
N MET A 320 -14.95 13.33 0.63
CA MET A 320 -13.81 13.90 -0.11
C MET A 320 -14.16 14.20 -1.58
N ILE A 321 -14.86 13.30 -2.27
CA ILE A 321 -15.25 13.46 -3.67
C ILE A 321 -16.28 14.59 -3.83
N GLU A 322 -17.21 14.75 -2.89
CA GLU A 322 -18.26 15.76 -3.00
C GLU A 322 -17.77 17.16 -2.61
N HIS A 323 -16.80 17.24 -1.69
CA HIS A 323 -16.31 18.50 -1.12
C HIS A 323 -15.72 19.44 -2.19
N PRO A 324 -16.18 20.70 -2.30
CA PRO A 324 -15.71 21.64 -3.32
C PRO A 324 -14.19 21.88 -3.33
N LEU A 325 -13.55 21.94 -2.15
CA LEU A 325 -12.10 22.15 -2.05
C LEU A 325 -11.26 21.04 -2.68
N SER A 326 -11.82 19.84 -2.87
CA SER A 326 -11.14 18.74 -3.56
C SER A 326 -11.02 18.96 -5.08
N TRP A 327 -11.71 19.97 -5.62
CA TRP A 327 -11.81 20.27 -7.05
C TRP A 327 -11.13 21.57 -7.47
N SER A 328 -10.22 22.10 -6.64
CA SER A 328 -9.36 23.22 -7.04
C SER A 328 -8.47 22.84 -8.23
N ILE A 329 -8.33 23.72 -9.22
CA ILE A 329 -7.50 23.47 -10.41
C ILE A 329 -6.00 23.52 -10.09
N LYS A 330 -5.60 24.16 -8.98
CA LYS A 330 -4.19 24.25 -8.58
C LYS A 330 -3.63 22.86 -8.27
N SER A 331 -2.80 22.34 -9.17
CA SER A 331 -2.09 21.07 -9.00
C SER A 331 -0.93 21.22 -8.01
N SER A 332 -1.21 21.03 -6.73
CA SER A 332 -0.21 21.20 -5.66
C SER A 332 0.63 19.96 -5.39
N LYS A 333 0.14 18.76 -5.71
CA LYS A 333 0.88 17.51 -5.39
C LYS A 333 1.90 17.23 -6.46
N PHE A 334 3.13 16.96 -6.06
CA PHE A 334 4.15 16.41 -6.95
C PHE A 334 3.99 14.90 -7.02
N LYS A 335 3.97 14.33 -8.23
CA LYS A 335 3.77 12.89 -8.41
C LYS A 335 4.95 12.13 -7.83
N THR A 336 4.68 11.16 -6.96
CA THR A 336 5.69 10.16 -6.55
C THR A 336 6.18 9.36 -7.76
N PRO A 337 7.36 8.72 -7.72
CA PRO A 337 7.83 7.86 -8.81
C PRO A 337 6.78 6.84 -9.28
N ARG A 338 6.05 6.22 -8.35
CA ARG A 338 4.97 5.28 -8.66
C ARG A 338 3.82 5.94 -9.40
N GLU A 339 3.34 7.09 -8.93
CA GLU A 339 2.30 7.86 -9.62
C GLU A 339 2.72 8.30 -11.01
N TYR A 340 3.95 8.79 -11.13
CA TYR A 340 4.55 9.25 -12.37
C TYR A 340 4.60 8.13 -13.41
N VAL A 341 5.19 6.98 -13.04
CA VAL A 341 5.30 5.80 -13.90
C VAL A 341 3.93 5.28 -14.34
N ILE A 342 2.99 5.11 -13.40
CA ILE A 342 1.65 4.61 -13.73
C ILE A 342 0.93 5.59 -14.66
N SER A 343 0.99 6.90 -14.38
CA SER A 343 0.29 7.91 -15.19
C SER A 343 0.83 8.04 -16.60
N LEU A 344 2.15 7.92 -16.77
CA LEU A 344 2.79 7.89 -18.09
C LEU A 344 2.35 6.66 -18.87
N GLN A 345 2.45 5.47 -18.27
CA GLN A 345 2.07 4.24 -18.98
C GLN A 345 0.59 4.21 -19.37
N ARG A 346 -0.26 4.80 -18.54
CA ARG A 346 -1.69 5.01 -18.85
C ARG A 346 -1.86 5.93 -20.06
N ALA A 347 -1.25 7.11 -20.05
CA ALA A 347 -1.39 8.09 -21.12
C ALA A 347 -0.86 7.58 -22.47
N CYS A 348 0.25 6.83 -22.44
CA CYS A 348 0.90 6.31 -23.63
C CYS A 348 0.36 4.95 -24.11
N GLN A 349 -0.59 4.35 -23.38
CA GLN A 349 -1.06 2.98 -23.63
C GLN A 349 0.08 1.95 -23.67
N LEU A 350 1.11 2.16 -22.86
CA LEU A 350 2.22 1.23 -22.72
C LEU A 350 1.79 0.08 -21.81
N SER A 351 1.24 -0.98 -22.40
CA SER A 351 1.07 -2.26 -21.74
C SER A 351 2.38 -3.05 -21.86
N ASN A 352 3.44 -2.64 -21.15
CA ASN A 352 4.74 -3.27 -21.34
C ASN A 352 4.71 -4.77 -21.02
N THR A 353 5.09 -5.57 -22.03
CA THR A 353 5.42 -6.98 -21.95
C THR A 353 6.81 -7.12 -21.30
N LYS A 354 6.91 -7.97 -20.25
CA LYS A 354 8.09 -8.29 -19.38
C LYS A 354 8.23 -7.45 -18.07
N PRO A 355 8.77 -8.03 -16.97
CA PRO A 355 8.69 -7.47 -15.59
C PRO A 355 9.61 -6.27 -15.28
N ASP A 356 9.89 -5.37 -16.23
CA ASP A 356 10.81 -4.24 -16.06
C ASP A 356 10.23 -3.08 -15.22
N ILE A 357 8.92 -3.09 -14.96
CA ILE A 357 8.24 -2.03 -14.20
C ILE A 357 8.80 -1.84 -12.79
N LEU A 358 9.26 -2.91 -12.15
CA LEU A 358 9.84 -2.85 -10.81
C LEU A 358 11.21 -2.16 -10.82
N LYS A 359 12.01 -2.41 -11.87
CA LYS A 359 13.32 -1.80 -12.06
C LYS A 359 13.19 -0.30 -12.35
N ASN A 360 12.18 0.11 -13.12
CA ASN A 360 11.88 1.52 -13.34
C ASN A 360 11.62 2.27 -12.02
N LEU A 361 10.82 1.66 -11.13
CA LEU A 361 10.57 2.23 -9.82
C LEU A 361 11.82 2.26 -8.94
N GLU A 362 12.69 1.27 -9.05
CA GLU A 362 13.99 1.24 -8.36
C GLU A 362 14.92 2.38 -8.81
N ILE A 363 15.07 2.59 -10.12
CA ILE A 363 15.87 3.69 -10.71
C ILE A 363 15.35 5.06 -10.23
N LEU A 364 14.03 5.21 -10.13
CA LEU A 364 13.39 6.45 -9.71
C LEU A 364 13.30 6.59 -8.17
N GLY A 365 13.86 5.66 -7.40
CA GLY A 365 14.00 5.76 -5.94
C GLY A 365 12.81 5.29 -5.11
N GLN A 366 11.85 4.58 -5.71
CA GLN A 366 10.67 4.04 -5.01
C GLN A 366 10.43 2.56 -5.32
N ALA A 367 11.46 1.73 -5.16
CA ALA A 367 11.32 0.28 -5.34
C ALA A 367 10.20 -0.28 -4.43
N PRO A 368 9.37 -1.22 -4.90
CA PRO A 368 8.35 -1.82 -4.04
C PRO A 368 8.93 -2.46 -2.77
N TYR A 369 8.30 -2.18 -1.63
CA TYR A 369 8.70 -2.65 -0.30
C TYR A 369 10.13 -2.25 0.11
N SER A 370 10.57 -1.05 -0.29
CA SER A 370 11.87 -0.46 0.09
C SER A 370 11.75 0.84 0.89
N SER A 371 10.61 1.09 1.57
CA SER A 371 10.41 2.27 2.41
C SER A 371 11.39 2.32 3.61
N GLY A 372 11.89 1.16 4.04
CA GLY A 372 12.84 1.04 5.14
C GLY A 372 12.19 1.10 6.53
N SER A 373 10.91 1.46 6.62
CA SER A 373 10.17 1.56 7.87
C SER A 373 8.67 1.21 7.71
N PRO A 374 7.96 0.88 8.80
CA PRO A 374 6.51 0.68 8.77
C PRO A 374 5.71 1.95 8.43
N ALA A 375 6.32 3.14 8.53
CA ALA A 375 5.68 4.42 8.19
C ALA A 375 5.42 4.60 6.69
N GLY A 376 6.08 3.79 5.85
CA GLY A 376 5.94 3.85 4.41
C GLY A 376 6.73 4.98 3.74
N PHE A 377 6.43 5.19 2.46
CA PHE A 377 6.99 6.28 1.67
C PHE A 377 6.29 7.60 1.99
N SER A 378 7.04 8.71 1.89
CA SER A 378 6.50 10.04 2.10
C SER A 378 5.56 10.48 0.99
N ASP A 379 4.50 11.20 1.37
CA ASP A 379 3.59 11.90 0.45
C ASP A 379 4.03 13.34 0.12
N ASN A 380 5.12 13.86 0.74
CA ASN A 380 5.54 15.25 0.55
C ASN A 380 6.32 15.44 -0.77
N ALA A 381 6.08 16.54 -1.46
CA ALA A 381 6.76 16.85 -2.71
C ALA A 381 8.29 16.95 -2.57
N GLN A 382 8.79 17.55 -1.49
CA GLN A 382 10.21 17.81 -1.29
C GLN A 382 11.07 16.53 -1.26
N ASP A 383 10.48 15.41 -0.83
CA ASP A 383 11.17 14.12 -0.73
C ASP A 383 11.36 13.46 -2.12
N TRP A 384 10.72 14.00 -3.15
CA TRP A 384 10.73 13.46 -4.52
C TRP A 384 11.26 14.44 -5.57
N ALA A 385 11.56 15.68 -5.19
CA ALA A 385 11.90 16.78 -6.08
C ALA A 385 13.35 17.29 -5.91
N SER A 386 14.25 16.45 -5.40
CA SER A 386 15.69 16.76 -5.36
C SER A 386 16.27 16.85 -6.79
N ALA A 387 17.39 17.56 -6.95
CA ALA A 387 18.05 17.69 -8.25
C ALA A 387 18.39 16.34 -8.88
N SER A 388 18.88 15.37 -8.08
CA SER A 388 19.16 14.01 -8.55
C SER A 388 17.89 13.25 -8.94
N ALA A 389 16.80 13.39 -8.18
CA ALA A 389 15.52 12.77 -8.52
C ALA A 389 14.93 13.32 -9.82
N LEU A 390 15.08 14.62 -10.08
CA LEU A 390 14.66 15.25 -11.33
C LEU A 390 15.53 14.79 -12.51
N MET A 391 16.85 14.69 -12.33
CA MET A 391 17.74 14.15 -13.36
C MET A 391 17.37 12.72 -13.75
N ASN A 392 17.18 11.84 -12.77
CA ASN A 392 16.74 10.46 -13.02
C ASN A 392 15.41 10.39 -13.78
N ARG A 393 14.48 11.35 -13.54
CA ARG A 393 13.22 11.44 -14.28
C ARG A 393 13.43 11.87 -15.73
N ILE A 394 14.35 12.81 -15.99
CA ILE A 394 14.70 13.25 -17.36
C ILE A 394 15.28 12.09 -18.14
N GLU A 395 16.31 11.43 -17.62
CA GLU A 395 16.95 10.27 -18.26
C GLU A 395 15.96 9.14 -18.52
N TRP A 396 15.11 8.84 -17.53
CA TRP A 396 14.07 7.83 -17.69
C TRP A 396 12.97 8.24 -18.68
N ALA A 397 12.58 9.53 -18.72
CA ALA A 397 11.61 10.06 -19.66
C ALA A 397 12.11 9.94 -21.10
N GLU A 398 13.39 10.24 -21.36
CA GLU A 398 14.00 10.06 -22.67
C GLU A 398 14.03 8.59 -23.09
N HIS A 399 14.40 7.70 -22.17
CA HIS A 399 14.42 6.26 -22.42
C HIS A 399 13.03 5.71 -22.77
N ILE A 400 12.01 6.04 -21.97
CA ILE A 400 10.65 5.53 -22.18
C ILE A 400 9.98 6.16 -23.40
N ALA A 401 10.30 7.42 -23.73
CA ALA A 401 9.78 8.12 -24.90
C ALA A 401 10.09 7.37 -26.21
N GLY A 402 11.25 6.71 -26.30
CA GLY A 402 11.61 5.87 -27.46
C GLY A 402 10.67 4.66 -27.67
N GLN A 403 9.95 4.21 -26.63
CA GLN A 403 9.02 3.08 -26.69
C GLN A 403 7.59 3.50 -27.05
N VAL A 404 7.26 4.79 -26.96
CA VAL A 404 5.92 5.30 -27.20
C VAL A 404 5.66 5.39 -28.69
N LYS A 405 4.56 4.80 -29.17
CA LYS A 405 4.18 4.86 -30.59
C LYS A 405 3.41 6.13 -30.94
N MET A 406 2.53 6.56 -30.05
CA MET A 406 1.65 7.74 -30.21
C MET A 406 2.44 9.04 -30.46
N ALA A 407 1.83 9.98 -31.17
CA ALA A 407 2.40 11.31 -31.37
C ALA A 407 2.43 12.09 -30.03
N PRO A 408 3.42 12.98 -29.82
CA PRO A 408 3.61 13.64 -28.54
C PRO A 408 2.41 14.49 -28.13
N ILE A 409 1.82 15.20 -29.10
CA ILE A 409 0.63 16.04 -28.88
C ILE A 409 -0.62 15.21 -28.51
N ASP A 410 -0.75 13.99 -29.03
CA ASP A 410 -1.87 13.11 -28.68
C ASP A 410 -1.73 12.56 -27.27
N VAL A 411 -0.50 12.20 -26.86
CA VAL A 411 -0.21 11.82 -25.47
C VAL A 411 -0.47 13.00 -24.53
N ALA A 412 -0.05 14.21 -24.90
CA ALA A 412 -0.29 15.42 -24.11
C ALA A 412 -1.79 15.67 -23.90
N LYS A 413 -2.60 15.56 -24.96
CA LYS A 413 -4.06 15.68 -24.89
C LYS A 413 -4.69 14.61 -24.00
N VAL A 414 -4.21 13.36 -24.04
CA VAL A 414 -4.69 12.29 -23.16
C VAL A 414 -4.32 12.57 -21.70
N ALA A 415 -3.08 12.95 -21.42
CA ALA A 415 -2.57 13.13 -20.06
C ALA A 415 -3.14 14.37 -19.37
N LEU A 416 -3.19 15.50 -20.08
CA LEU A 416 -3.47 16.82 -19.54
C LEU A 416 -4.85 17.35 -19.91
N GLY A 417 -5.47 16.83 -20.98
CA GLY A 417 -6.77 17.31 -21.45
C GLY A 417 -6.77 18.82 -21.64
N ASP A 418 -7.75 19.50 -21.04
CA ASP A 418 -7.91 20.95 -21.12
C ASP A 418 -6.90 21.74 -20.26
N LEU A 419 -6.07 21.08 -19.45
CA LEU A 419 -4.97 21.73 -18.74
C LEU A 419 -3.66 21.77 -19.53
N LEU A 420 -3.64 21.24 -20.76
CA LEU A 420 -2.50 21.42 -21.66
C LEU A 420 -2.40 22.90 -22.05
N SER A 421 -1.39 23.61 -21.53
CA SER A 421 -1.17 25.00 -21.93
C SER A 421 -0.71 25.11 -23.38
N SER A 422 -1.04 26.24 -24.02
CA SER A 422 -0.55 26.57 -25.36
C SER A 422 0.98 26.59 -25.41
N SER A 423 1.63 27.03 -24.32
CA SER A 423 3.09 27.02 -24.20
C SER A 423 3.65 25.61 -24.24
N THR A 424 3.19 24.71 -23.35
CA THR A 424 3.64 23.30 -23.37
C THR A 424 3.36 22.64 -24.71
N ALA A 425 2.17 22.86 -25.29
CA ALA A 425 1.82 22.32 -26.61
C ALA A 425 2.77 22.81 -27.73
N GLN A 426 3.12 24.09 -27.76
CA GLN A 426 4.05 24.64 -28.73
C GLN A 426 5.46 24.06 -28.60
N HIS A 427 5.98 23.93 -27.38
CA HIS A 427 7.29 23.31 -27.15
C HIS A 427 7.33 21.85 -27.62
N ILE A 428 6.26 21.08 -27.32
CA ILE A 428 6.14 19.69 -27.76
C ILE A 428 6.08 19.58 -29.29
N MET A 429 5.33 20.46 -29.96
CA MET A 429 5.19 20.43 -31.43
C MET A 429 6.43 20.91 -32.17
N ARG A 430 7.25 21.77 -31.55
CA ARG A 430 8.51 22.29 -32.11
C ARG A 430 9.73 21.41 -31.79
N ALA A 431 9.55 20.33 -31.06
CA ALA A 431 10.62 19.40 -30.76
C ALA A 431 11.25 18.85 -32.04
N GLU A 432 12.57 18.68 -32.05
CA GLU A 432 13.34 18.17 -33.19
C GLU A 432 13.01 16.70 -33.49
N SER A 433 12.50 15.97 -32.48
CA SER A 433 12.07 14.59 -32.63
C SER A 433 10.85 14.26 -31.78
N LYS A 434 10.16 13.19 -32.17
CA LYS A 434 9.06 12.60 -31.37
C LYS A 434 9.49 12.29 -29.94
N GLN A 435 10.69 11.72 -29.80
CA GLN A 435 11.24 11.31 -28.52
C GLN A 435 11.49 12.52 -27.61
N GLN A 436 12.10 13.57 -28.15
CA GLN A 436 12.34 14.81 -27.41
C GLN A 436 11.01 15.48 -27.01
N GLY A 437 10.03 15.54 -27.90
CA GLY A 437 8.70 16.10 -27.60
C GLY A 437 7.99 15.37 -26.45
N LEU A 438 8.08 14.03 -26.42
CA LEU A 438 7.55 13.22 -25.33
C LEU A 438 8.34 13.40 -24.02
N ALA A 439 9.67 13.42 -24.08
CA ALA A 439 10.50 13.64 -22.91
C ALA A 439 10.17 14.99 -22.25
N MET A 440 10.07 16.06 -23.06
CA MET A 440 9.65 17.40 -22.61
C MET A 440 8.26 17.39 -21.95
N LEU A 441 7.28 16.66 -22.52
CA LEU A 441 5.97 16.49 -21.89
C LEU A 441 6.10 15.85 -20.51
N PHE A 442 6.83 14.74 -20.38
CA PHE A 442 6.89 13.97 -19.14
C PHE A 442 7.63 14.69 -18.01
N VAL A 443 8.53 15.61 -18.33
CA VAL A 443 9.23 16.44 -17.35
C VAL A 443 8.60 17.82 -17.16
N SER A 444 7.50 18.11 -17.85
CA SER A 444 6.78 19.38 -17.71
C SER A 444 6.17 19.52 -16.31
N PRO A 445 6.09 20.75 -15.76
CA PRO A 445 5.42 20.99 -14.48
C PRO A 445 3.97 20.50 -14.45
N GLU A 446 3.25 20.60 -15.58
CA GLU A 446 1.86 20.16 -15.74
C GLU A 446 1.72 18.65 -15.62
N PHE A 447 2.68 17.89 -16.16
CA PHE A 447 2.66 16.43 -16.08
C PHE A 447 3.17 15.90 -14.74
N LEU A 448 4.17 16.55 -14.14
CA LEU A 448 4.76 16.14 -12.87
C LEU A 448 3.84 16.40 -11.66
N ARG A 449 2.74 17.16 -11.85
CA ARG A 449 1.82 17.54 -10.77
C ARG A 449 0.39 17.05 -11.01
N ARG A 450 -0.41 17.06 -9.94
CA ARG A 450 -1.84 16.72 -9.93
C ARG A 450 -2.62 17.48 -8.83
#